data_AF-A0A8H6HTN1-F1
#
_entry.id   AF-A0A8H6HTN1-F1
#
_cell.length_a   1.000
_cell.length_b   1.000
_cell.length_c   1.000
_cell.angle_alpha   90.00
_cell.angle_beta   90.00
_cell.angle_gamma   90.00
#
_symmetry.space_group_name_H-M   'P 1'
#
loop_
_entity.id
_entity.type
_entity.pdbx_description
1 polymer ?
#
loop_
_entity_poly.entity_id
_entity_poly.type
_entity_poly.pdbx_seq_one_letter_code
_entity_poly.pdbx_strand_id
1 'polypeptide(L)'
;MLCSDHTLAVEMYRRVRCSKGYKIANRPCRYCREPTESEVHSLFLCEGFADLKNRRDSFFSRVSEISPHLTAPRITQDPIQSIHLFLDHRDLAPTFAKFVFDVVIMFPGPERRRGSKK
;
A
#
# COMPACT_ATOMS: atom_id res chain seq x y z
N MET A 1 -12.99 4.69 -10.07
CA MET A 1 -12.96 3.21 -10.20
C MET A 1 -12.28 2.64 -8.95
N LEU A 2 -12.99 2.70 -7.82
CA LEU A 2 -12.45 2.45 -6.46
C LEU A 2 -13.43 1.69 -5.55
N CYS A 3 -14.53 1.18 -6.10
CA CYS A 3 -15.58 0.44 -5.39
C CYS A 3 -15.52 -1.06 -5.72
N SER A 4 -14.35 -1.68 -5.61
CA SER A 4 -14.22 -3.12 -5.84
C SER A 4 -13.59 -3.73 -4.60
N ASP A 5 -14.27 -4.73 -3.99
CA ASP A 5 -13.87 -5.50 -2.80
C ASP A 5 -12.65 -6.39 -3.04
N HIS A 6 -11.72 -5.93 -3.86
CA HIS A 6 -10.73 -6.77 -4.46
C HIS A 6 -9.37 -6.11 -4.32
N THR A 7 -8.51 -6.78 -3.57
CA THR A 7 -7.03 -6.82 -3.63
C THR A 7 -6.44 -6.71 -5.05
N LEU A 8 -7.26 -6.82 -6.08
CA LEU A 8 -6.98 -6.76 -7.50
C LEU A 8 -6.32 -5.49 -8.02
N ALA A 9 -6.51 -4.28 -7.51
CA ALA A 9 -5.88 -3.11 -8.18
C ALA A 9 -4.35 -3.14 -8.06
N VAL A 10 -3.86 -3.35 -6.83
CA VAL A 10 -2.43 -3.51 -6.54
C VAL A 10 -1.93 -4.85 -7.09
N GLU A 11 -2.71 -5.92 -6.94
CA GLU A 11 -2.39 -7.24 -7.47
C GLU A 11 -2.32 -7.28 -9.00
N MET A 12 -3.22 -6.61 -9.72
CA MET A 12 -3.19 -6.48 -11.18
C MET A 12 -2.00 -5.65 -11.62
N TYR A 13 -1.68 -4.56 -10.93
CA TYR A 13 -0.46 -3.80 -11.20
C TYR A 13 0.82 -4.63 -10.95
N ARG A 14 0.83 -5.46 -9.89
CA ARG A 14 1.91 -6.40 -9.59
C ARG A 14 2.01 -7.52 -10.64
N ARG A 15 0.89 -8.04 -11.16
CA ARG A 15 0.85 -9.04 -12.26
C ARG A 15 1.36 -8.47 -13.58
N VAL A 16 1.01 -7.22 -13.91
CA VAL A 16 1.57 -6.53 -15.08
C VAL A 16 3.10 -6.41 -14.96
N ARG A 17 3.61 -6.14 -13.76
CA ARG A 17 5.06 -6.13 -13.49
C ARG A 17 5.68 -7.53 -13.30
N CYS A 18 4.86 -8.57 -13.19
CA CYS A 18 5.29 -9.93 -12.80
C CYS A 18 4.41 -11.01 -13.44
N SER A 19 4.83 -11.50 -14.61
CA SER A 19 4.08 -12.48 -15.44
C SER A 19 3.77 -13.82 -14.76
N LYS A 20 4.37 -14.13 -13.60
CA LYS A 20 4.31 -15.47 -13.00
C LYS A 20 3.17 -15.71 -11.99
N GLY A 21 2.30 -14.73 -11.74
CA GLY A 21 0.96 -14.97 -11.18
C GLY A 21 0.85 -15.92 -9.98
N TYR A 22 1.84 -15.96 -9.07
CA TYR A 22 1.75 -16.80 -7.88
C TYR A 22 0.62 -16.26 -7.00
N LYS A 23 -0.35 -17.13 -6.66
CA LYS A 23 -1.43 -16.81 -5.72
C LYS A 23 -0.82 -16.37 -4.39
N ILE A 24 -1.02 -15.10 -4.04
CA ILE A 24 -0.32 -14.36 -2.97
C ILE A 24 -0.74 -14.76 -1.54
N ALA A 25 -1.72 -15.65 -1.37
CA ALA A 25 -2.38 -15.89 -0.08
C ALA A 25 -1.44 -16.10 1.13
N ASN A 26 -0.20 -16.60 0.93
CA ASN A 26 0.75 -16.89 2.01
C ASN A 26 2.17 -16.31 1.78
N ARG A 27 2.30 -15.14 1.14
CA ARG A 27 3.62 -14.53 0.97
C ARG A 27 3.99 -13.67 2.18
N PRO A 28 5.15 -13.89 2.83
CA PRO A 28 5.56 -13.04 3.93
C PRO A 28 5.92 -11.63 3.45
N CYS A 29 5.67 -10.63 4.30
CA CYS A 29 6.04 -9.25 4.04
C CYS A 29 7.55 -9.13 3.79
N ARG A 30 7.93 -8.41 2.72
CA ARG A 30 9.34 -8.27 2.33
C ARG A 30 10.19 -7.50 3.35
N TYR A 31 9.56 -6.64 4.14
CA TYR A 31 10.25 -5.77 5.08
C TYR A 31 10.27 -6.35 6.49
N CYS A 32 9.10 -6.68 7.06
CA CYS A 32 9.02 -7.19 8.43
C CYS A 32 8.84 -8.71 8.55
N ARG A 33 8.74 -9.44 7.44
CA ARG A 33 8.55 -10.91 7.41
C ARG A 33 7.27 -11.44 8.07
N GLU A 34 6.30 -10.57 8.35
CA GLU A 34 4.95 -10.99 8.74
C GLU A 34 4.38 -12.02 7.75
N PRO A 35 3.76 -13.13 8.18
CA PRO A 35 3.26 -14.22 7.33
C PRO A 35 2.45 -13.82 6.10
N THR A 36 1.73 -12.69 6.13
CA THR A 36 0.88 -12.28 5.00
C THR A 36 1.12 -10.82 4.61
N GLU A 37 1.76 -10.63 3.45
CA GLU A 37 1.91 -9.36 2.76
C GLU A 37 0.59 -8.94 2.09
N SER A 38 -0.28 -8.23 2.82
CA SER A 38 -1.48 -7.59 2.27
C SER A 38 -1.25 -6.11 1.96
N GLU A 39 -2.11 -5.52 1.12
CA GLU A 39 -2.12 -4.08 0.83
C GLU A 39 -2.28 -3.28 2.11
N VAL A 40 -3.22 -3.70 2.96
CA VAL A 40 -3.48 -3.10 4.28
C VAL A 40 -2.23 -3.15 5.15
N HIS A 41 -1.56 -4.30 5.20
CA HIS A 41 -0.31 -4.43 5.94
C HIS A 41 0.75 -3.45 5.41
N SER A 42 0.96 -3.41 4.10
CA SER A 42 1.98 -2.54 3.50
C SER A 42 1.70 -1.04 3.67
N LEU A 43 0.43 -0.62 3.64
CA LEU A 43 0.05 0.79 3.70
C LEU A 43 -0.04 1.30 5.15
N PHE A 44 -0.54 0.48 6.08
CA PHE A 44 -0.94 0.97 7.40
C PHE A 44 -0.17 0.33 8.55
N LEU A 45 0.28 -0.92 8.43
CA LEU A 45 0.76 -1.69 9.59
C LEU A 45 2.27 -2.00 9.56
N CYS A 46 2.89 -2.04 8.39
CA CYS A 46 4.26 -2.49 8.26
C CYS A 46 5.24 -1.47 8.87
N GLU A 47 6.07 -1.91 9.80
CA GLU A 47 7.13 -1.11 10.43
C GLU A 47 8.54 -1.58 10.07
N GLY A 48 8.66 -2.62 9.24
CA GLY A 48 9.95 -3.23 8.89
C GLY A 48 10.85 -2.40 7.99
N PHE A 49 10.40 -1.20 7.55
CA PHE A 49 11.20 -0.32 6.70
C PHE A 49 10.98 1.16 7.06
N ALA A 50 12.08 1.86 7.38
CA ALA A 50 12.03 3.24 7.85
C ALA A 50 11.42 4.20 6.83
N ASP A 51 11.73 4.06 5.54
CA ASP A 51 11.16 4.93 4.50
C ASP A 51 9.64 4.74 4.36
N LEU A 52 9.14 3.53 4.62
CA LEU A 52 7.71 3.24 4.60
C LEU A 52 7.00 3.97 5.73
N LYS A 53 7.62 3.97 6.92
CA LYS A 53 7.15 4.74 8.08
C LYS A 53 7.17 6.24 7.78
N ASN A 54 8.27 6.77 7.25
CA ASN A 54 8.39 8.21 6.92
C ASN A 54 7.32 8.68 5.91
N ARG A 55 7.01 7.86 4.90
CA ARG A 55 5.96 8.17 3.93
C ARG A 55 4.56 8.12 4.54
N ARG A 56 4.32 7.17 5.44
CA ARG A 56 3.05 7.07 6.19
C ARG A 56 2.88 8.28 7.11
N ASP A 57 3.92 8.68 7.83
CA ASP A 57 3.89 9.85 8.70
C ASP A 57 3.64 11.12 7.88
N SER A 58 4.33 11.28 6.75
CA SER A 58 4.12 12.40 5.81
C SER A 58 2.69 12.44 5.26
N PHE A 59 2.12 11.28 4.94
CA PHE A 59 0.73 11.16 4.51
C PHE A 59 -0.22 11.61 5.61
N PHE A 60 -0.05 11.11 6.84
CA PHE A 60 -0.92 11.49 7.97
C PHE A 60 -0.81 12.95 8.37
N SER A 61 0.39 13.55 8.31
CA SER A 61 0.55 14.99 8.50
C SER A 61 -0.29 15.77 7.48
N ARG A 62 -0.25 15.38 6.20
CA ARG A 62 -1.02 16.04 5.15
C ARG A 62 -2.53 15.83 5.28
N VAL A 63 -2.95 14.65 5.73
CA VAL A 63 -4.37 14.40 6.07
C VAL A 63 -4.81 15.32 7.20
N SER A 64 -3.99 15.50 8.24
CA SER A 64 -4.33 16.37 9.37
C SER A 64 -4.40 17.86 8.99
N GLU A 65 -3.64 18.29 7.98
CA GLU A 65 -3.72 19.65 7.42
C GLU A 65 -5.03 19.87 6.65
N ILE A 66 -5.47 18.87 5.89
CA ILE A 66 -6.69 18.95 5.06
C ILE A 66 -7.96 18.75 5.92
N SER A 67 -7.91 17.82 6.86
CA SER A 67 -9.03 17.45 7.73
C SER A 67 -8.54 17.19 9.15
N PRO A 68 -8.47 18.23 10.02
CA PRO A 68 -7.94 18.11 11.38
C PRO A 68 -8.72 17.14 12.28
N HIS A 69 -9.99 16.87 11.94
CA HIS A 69 -10.84 15.95 12.67
C HIS A 69 -10.47 14.47 12.46
N LEU A 70 -9.69 14.17 11.43
CA LEU A 70 -9.23 12.83 11.11
C LEU A 70 -7.84 12.59 11.72
N THR A 71 -7.83 12.03 12.94
CA THR A 71 -6.58 11.71 13.63
C THR A 71 -6.07 10.33 13.25
N ALA A 72 -4.75 10.19 13.04
CA ALA A 72 -4.09 8.94 12.66
C ALA A 72 -4.49 7.71 13.51
N PRO A 73 -4.64 7.79 14.85
CA PRO A 73 -5.04 6.64 15.67
C PRO A 73 -6.42 6.09 15.33
N ARG A 74 -7.37 6.95 14.93
CA ARG A 74 -8.72 6.52 14.51
C ARG A 74 -8.68 5.80 13.17
N ILE A 75 -7.77 6.22 12.29
CA ILE A 75 -7.62 5.67 10.95
C ILE A 75 -6.97 4.28 11.01
N THR A 76 -6.03 4.06 11.93
CA THR A 76 -5.36 2.76 12.05
C THR A 76 -6.18 1.66 12.71
N GLN A 77 -7.32 1.98 13.37
CA GLN A 77 -8.18 1.00 14.03
C GLN A 77 -8.93 0.11 13.05
N ASP A 78 -9.46 0.69 11.96
CA ASP A 78 -10.04 -0.05 10.85
C ASP A 78 -9.42 0.47 9.53
N PRO A 79 -8.37 -0.20 9.03
CA PRO A 79 -7.68 0.23 7.82
C PRO A 79 -8.58 0.19 6.57
N ILE A 80 -9.58 -0.69 6.52
CA ILE A 80 -10.46 -0.82 5.35
C ILE A 80 -11.45 0.35 5.35
N GLN A 81 -12.11 0.61 6.48
CA GLN A 81 -12.97 1.79 6.60
C GLN A 81 -12.22 3.09 6.32
N SER A 82 -10.96 3.14 6.72
CA SER A 82 -10.09 4.28 6.45
C SER A 82 -9.78 4.49 4.98
N ILE A 83 -9.58 3.41 4.22
CA ILE A 83 -9.46 3.50 2.76
C ILE A 83 -10.74 4.12 2.19
N HIS A 84 -11.92 3.63 2.57
CA HIS A 84 -13.19 4.19 2.10
C HIS A 84 -13.33 5.68 2.45
N LEU A 85 -13.02 6.05 3.69
CA LEU A 85 -13.04 7.45 4.14
C LEU A 85 -12.15 8.37 3.28
N PHE A 86 -10.93 7.94 2.96
CA PHE A 86 -10.03 8.73 2.13
C PHE A 86 -10.51 8.86 0.68
N LEU A 87 -11.18 7.83 0.16
CA LEU A 87 -11.67 7.80 -1.20
C LEU A 87 -12.98 8.58 -1.37
N ASP A 88 -13.80 8.62 -0.33
CA ASP A 88 -15.07 9.36 -0.31
C ASP A 88 -14.85 10.88 -0.11
N HIS A 89 -13.73 11.27 0.50
CA HIS A 89 -13.39 12.68 0.70
C HIS A 89 -12.62 13.25 -0.49
N ARG A 90 -13.23 14.18 -1.25
CA ARG A 90 -12.68 14.74 -2.49
C ARG A 90 -11.25 15.28 -2.36
N ASP A 91 -10.94 15.94 -1.25
CA ASP A 91 -9.62 16.55 -1.02
C ASP A 91 -8.56 15.54 -0.54
N LEU A 92 -8.98 14.41 0.04
CA LEU A 92 -8.07 13.38 0.55
C LEU A 92 -7.74 12.33 -0.51
N ALA A 93 -8.66 12.05 -1.44
CA ALA A 93 -8.48 11.03 -2.47
C ALA A 93 -7.20 11.23 -3.31
N PRO A 94 -6.83 12.45 -3.78
CA PRO A 94 -5.58 12.67 -4.51
C PRO A 94 -4.34 12.45 -3.63
N THR A 95 -4.41 12.88 -2.36
CA THR A 95 -3.32 12.72 -1.38
C THR A 95 -3.10 11.25 -1.07
N PHE A 96 -4.18 10.49 -0.88
CA PHE A 96 -4.16 9.06 -0.66
C PHE A 96 -3.65 8.30 -1.90
N ALA A 97 -4.12 8.64 -3.10
CA ALA A 97 -3.64 8.03 -4.34
C ALA A 97 -2.13 8.23 -4.53
N LYS A 98 -1.60 9.42 -4.22
CA LYS A 98 -0.16 9.69 -4.24
C LYS A 98 0.58 8.80 -3.24
N PHE A 99 0.11 8.72 -2.00
CA PHE A 99 0.70 7.85 -0.98
C PHE A 99 0.74 6.38 -1.41
N VAL A 100 -0.39 5.85 -1.93
CA VAL A 100 -0.46 4.48 -2.44
C VAL A 100 0.55 4.26 -3.56
N PHE A 101 0.63 5.19 -4.53
CA PHE A 101 1.59 5.11 -5.62
C PHE A 101 3.03 5.06 -5.09
N ASP A 102 3.36 5.99 -4.19
CA ASP A 102 4.66 6.12 -3.53
C ASP A 102 5.08 4.84 -2.80
N VAL A 103 4.15 4.19 -2.10
CA VAL A 103 4.38 2.90 -1.44
C VAL A 103 4.56 1.78 -2.47
N VAL A 104 3.69 1.70 -3.47
CA VAL A 104 3.72 0.63 -4.49
C VAL A 104 5.03 0.63 -5.29
N ILE A 105 5.58 1.80 -5.64
CA ILE A 105 6.84 1.88 -6.39
C ILE A 105 8.06 1.41 -5.58
N MET A 106 8.00 1.46 -4.24
CA MET A 106 9.10 1.00 -3.37
C MET A 106 9.27 -0.51 -3.40
N PHE A 107 8.23 -1.28 -3.75
CA PHE A 107 8.34 -2.72 -3.86
C PHE A 107 8.95 -3.05 -5.23
N PRO A 108 10.23 -3.48 -5.31
CA PRO A 108 10.83 -3.84 -6.60
C PRO A 108 10.03 -4.99 -7.23
N GLY A 109 9.80 -4.94 -8.55
CA GLY A 109 9.41 -6.16 -9.26
C GLY A 109 10.50 -7.23 -9.06
N PRO A 110 10.20 -8.54 -9.10
CA PRO A 110 11.28 -9.52 -9.03
C PRO A 110 12.29 -9.20 -10.11
N GLU A 111 13.58 -9.22 -9.74
CA GLU A 111 14.66 -9.06 -10.69
C GLU A 111 14.38 -9.99 -11.87
N ARG A 112 14.25 -9.42 -13.08
CA ARG A 112 14.35 -10.22 -14.29
C ARG A 112 15.75 -10.80 -14.25
N ARG A 113 15.89 -12.07 -13.81
CA ARG A 113 17.11 -12.83 -14.02
C ARG A 113 17.41 -12.71 -15.51
N ARG A 114 18.37 -11.85 -15.88
CA ARG A 114 18.93 -11.86 -17.22
C ARG A 114 19.50 -13.25 -17.36
N GLY A 115 18.91 -14.06 -18.23
CA GLY A 115 19.41 -15.38 -18.51
C GLY A 115 20.86 -15.25 -18.94
N SER A 116 21.78 -15.72 -18.12
CA SER A 116 23.08 -16.16 -18.62
C SER A 116 22.78 -17.34 -19.53
N LYS A 117 22.77 -17.07 -20.84
CA LYS A 117 23.11 -18.08 -21.81
C LYS A 117 24.57 -18.43 -21.55
N LYS A 118 24.82 -19.62 -20.99
CA LYS A 118 26.06 -20.35 -21.19
C LYS A 118 25.74 -21.50 -22.13
#